data_AF-A0A928Z6P6-F1
#
_entry.id   AF-A0A928Z6P6-F1
#
_cell.length_a   1.000
_cell.length_b   1.000
_cell.length_c   1.000
_cell.angle_alpha   90.00
_cell.angle_beta   90.00
_cell.angle_gamma   90.00
#
_symmetry.space_group_name_H-M   'P 1'
#
loop_
_entity.id
_entity.type
_entity.pdbx_description
1 polymer ?
#
loop_
_entity_poly.entity_id
_entity_poly.type
_entity_poly.pdbx_seq_one_letter_code
_entity_poly.pdbx_strand_id
1 'polypeptide(L)'
;MMCFPHIRLSLAMLFGCAAVVLATPRTTVAQVEQPPSITPLPGLTPPPVPPRPLVPVPESVSQAVKQAVNQEFGAALASLQINQSTKQRWSNGCLNLARPDELCTQAIVPGYRIGMTDGVQTWFYRTDTTGQILRLEVFDRAWLPVPVAKQLVARVATDNPVPVANLRVTGVKKRVFDGCLGIYRPRQACTKIALQGWQAIVKGQRRTWVYHLNQDASRIEQNRAASGARTTVRTSFDLFGTPTTDLAQSVVFRRTVSGGLAGLVTTYTLTEDGNVTSLTTAPFIRSHPVVVKTLSPQQVKRFKRVLTHRRFPNLNGLSYLTEAALADYPTTSLQSQRGFVQYIDLEKPNLPRSLQRIILVWERLIQPAEAAS
;
A
#
# COMPACT_ATOMS: atom_id res chain seq x y z
N MET A 1 23.98 39.43 77.11
CA MET A 1 25.27 39.94 77.61
C MET A 1 26.02 40.49 76.40
N MET A 2 26.06 41.81 76.22
CA MET A 2 27.19 42.68 76.64
C MET A 2 28.51 42.23 75.98
N CYS A 3 29.35 43.04 75.35
CA CYS A 3 29.41 44.48 75.06
C CYS A 3 30.77 44.75 74.36
N PHE A 4 30.82 45.68 73.39
CA PHE A 4 31.97 46.55 73.03
C PHE A 4 33.28 45.89 72.46
N PRO A 5 34.26 46.66 71.92
CA PRO A 5 34.19 47.45 70.68
C PRO A 5 35.50 47.49 69.86
N HIS A 6 35.50 48.31 68.81
CA HIS A 6 36.61 49.04 68.16
C HIS A 6 38.06 48.78 68.62
N ILE A 7 38.96 48.57 67.64
CA ILE A 7 40.23 49.31 67.49
C ILE A 7 40.66 49.27 66.01
N ARG A 8 41.04 50.44 65.49
CA ARG A 8 41.68 50.64 64.19
C ARG A 8 43.17 50.32 64.31
N LEU A 9 43.76 49.64 63.33
CA LEU A 9 45.18 49.76 63.06
C LEU A 9 45.43 49.76 61.54
N SER A 10 45.95 50.89 61.06
CA SER A 10 46.43 51.08 59.71
C SER A 10 47.75 50.36 59.54
N LEU A 11 47.87 49.51 58.51
CA LEU A 11 49.16 49.09 57.98
C LEU A 11 49.12 49.26 56.45
N ALA A 12 49.86 50.25 55.98
CA ALA A 12 50.20 50.38 54.57
C ALA A 12 51.25 49.32 54.24
N MET A 13 50.97 48.46 53.25
CA MET A 13 52.01 47.75 52.53
C MET A 13 51.71 47.76 51.02
N LEU A 14 52.78 48.01 50.30
CA LEU A 14 52.89 48.36 48.90
C LEU A 14 52.75 47.15 47.96
N PHE A 15 52.24 47.46 46.76
CA PHE A 15 52.57 46.88 45.46
C PHE A 15 52.14 45.43 45.14
N GLY A 16 51.36 45.31 44.05
CA GLY A 16 51.37 44.12 43.19
C GLY A 16 50.03 43.39 42.97
N CYS A 17 48.95 44.08 42.62
CA CYS A 17 47.78 43.39 42.03
C CYS A 17 48.08 43.01 40.57
N ALA A 18 48.64 41.82 40.37
CA ALA A 18 48.45 41.10 39.12
C ALA A 18 46.97 40.68 39.05
N ALA A 19 46.16 41.44 38.33
CA ALA A 19 44.82 41.04 37.98
C ALA A 19 44.89 39.84 37.03
N VAL A 20 44.79 38.64 37.59
CA VAL A 20 44.45 37.44 36.82
C VAL A 20 43.02 37.64 36.35
N VAL A 21 42.87 38.15 35.13
CA VAL A 21 41.62 38.09 34.37
C VAL A 21 41.40 36.61 34.09
N LEU A 22 40.46 36.00 34.82
CA LEU A 22 39.92 34.69 34.46
C LEU A 22 39.20 34.86 33.11
N ALA A 23 39.89 34.53 32.03
CA ALA A 23 39.31 34.39 30.72
C ALA A 23 38.27 33.27 30.79
N THR A 24 36.99 33.63 30.65
CA THR A 24 35.92 32.67 30.40
C THR A 24 36.25 31.92 29.11
N PRO A 25 36.29 30.57 29.10
CA PRO A 25 36.43 29.84 27.85
C PRO A 25 35.19 30.11 27.00
N ARG A 26 35.39 30.86 25.91
CA ARG A 26 34.40 30.99 24.83
C ARG A 26 34.32 29.61 24.18
N THR A 27 33.34 28.80 24.55
CA THR A 27 33.06 27.54 23.88
C THR A 27 32.57 27.89 22.48
N THR A 28 33.49 27.90 21.52
CA THR A 28 33.16 27.91 20.10
C THR A 28 32.40 26.63 19.82
N VAL A 29 31.10 26.74 19.57
CA VAL A 29 30.31 25.65 19.01
C VAL A 29 30.95 25.31 17.67
N ALA A 30 31.66 24.19 17.61
CA ALA A 30 32.04 23.59 16.33
C ALA A 30 30.72 23.29 15.60
N GLN A 31 30.44 24.06 14.54
CA GLN A 31 29.37 23.71 13.62
C GLN A 31 29.66 22.31 13.13
N VAL A 32 28.73 21.39 13.37
CA VAL A 32 28.67 20.13 12.64
C VAL A 32 28.41 20.53 11.20
N GLU A 33 29.47 20.58 10.40
CA GLU A 33 29.37 20.76 8.96
C GLU A 33 28.48 19.61 8.46
N GLN A 34 27.30 19.98 7.95
CA GLN A 34 26.38 19.02 7.37
C GLN A 34 27.15 18.20 6.33
N PRO A 35 27.08 16.85 6.35
CA PRO A 35 27.63 16.08 5.25
C PRO A 35 27.06 16.65 3.94
N PRO A 36 27.88 16.84 2.90
CA PRO A 36 27.44 17.48 1.68
C PRO A 36 26.16 16.79 1.21
N SER A 37 25.14 17.58 0.97
CA SER A 37 23.93 17.11 0.31
C SER A 37 24.38 16.44 -0.97
N ILE A 38 24.25 15.11 -1.03
CA ILE A 38 24.46 14.37 -2.26
C ILE A 38 23.29 14.78 -3.13
N THR A 39 23.50 15.82 -3.95
CA THR A 39 22.52 16.25 -4.94
C THR A 39 22.24 15.02 -5.81
N PRO A 40 20.99 14.51 -5.84
CA PRO A 40 20.68 13.42 -6.74
C PRO A 40 21.05 13.86 -8.15
N LEU A 41 21.91 13.10 -8.83
CA LEU A 41 22.31 13.42 -10.20
C LEU A 41 21.05 13.65 -11.04
N PRO A 42 20.85 14.84 -11.62
CA PRO A 42 19.78 15.08 -12.55
C PRO A 42 19.99 14.15 -13.76
N GLY A 43 19.01 13.31 -14.07
CA GLY A 43 18.94 12.64 -15.38
C GLY A 43 19.16 11.14 -15.43
N LEU A 44 19.26 10.41 -14.30
CA LEU A 44 19.18 8.95 -14.35
C LEU A 44 17.74 8.47 -14.10
N THR A 45 16.80 8.88 -14.94
CA THR A 45 15.66 8.00 -15.19
C THR A 45 16.23 6.74 -15.82
N PRO A 46 16.13 5.55 -15.20
CA PRO A 46 16.54 4.32 -15.86
C PRO A 46 15.84 4.28 -17.22
N PRO A 47 16.57 4.02 -18.31
CA PRO A 47 15.97 3.98 -19.64
C PRO A 47 14.78 3.02 -19.60
N PRO A 48 13.67 3.34 -20.30
CA PRO A 48 12.53 2.44 -20.36
C PRO A 48 13.02 1.06 -20.79
N VAL A 49 12.89 0.08 -19.90
CA VAL A 49 13.31 -1.30 -20.14
C VAL A 49 12.60 -1.75 -21.42
N PRO A 50 13.34 -2.13 -22.49
CA PRO A 50 12.70 -2.54 -23.73
C PRO A 50 11.77 -3.74 -23.45
N PRO A 51 10.59 -3.80 -24.09
CA PRO A 51 9.67 -4.91 -23.89
C PRO A 51 10.40 -6.22 -24.19
N ARG A 52 10.37 -7.16 -23.21
CA ARG A 52 11.07 -8.43 -23.34
C ARG A 52 10.55 -9.15 -24.60
N PRO A 53 11.43 -9.54 -25.55
CA PRO A 53 10.99 -10.22 -26.74
C PRO A 53 10.28 -11.53 -26.36
N LEU A 54 9.15 -11.79 -27.02
CA LEU A 54 8.39 -13.02 -26.82
C LEU A 54 9.25 -14.19 -27.30
N VAL A 55 9.44 -15.19 -26.44
CA VAL A 55 10.04 -16.45 -26.86
C VAL A 55 9.05 -17.18 -27.76
N PRO A 56 9.43 -17.60 -28.99
CA PRO A 56 8.56 -18.41 -29.83
C PRO A 56 8.14 -19.70 -29.12
N VAL A 57 6.87 -20.03 -29.21
CA VAL A 57 6.28 -21.22 -28.56
C VAL A 57 5.72 -22.16 -29.62
N PRO A 58 5.81 -23.49 -29.42
CA PRO A 58 5.18 -24.45 -30.32
C PRO A 58 3.67 -24.19 -30.46
N GLU A 59 3.12 -24.46 -31.65
CA GLU A 59 1.68 -24.28 -31.89
C GLU A 59 0.84 -25.18 -30.99
N SER A 60 1.31 -26.39 -30.67
CA SER A 60 0.64 -27.29 -29.72
C SER A 60 0.46 -26.66 -28.34
N VAL A 61 1.50 -25.96 -27.84
CA VAL A 61 1.46 -25.22 -26.57
C VAL A 61 0.48 -24.06 -26.65
N SER A 62 0.56 -23.26 -27.71
CA SER A 62 -0.34 -22.12 -27.94
C SER A 62 -1.81 -22.56 -27.95
N GLN A 63 -2.12 -23.63 -28.68
CA GLN A 63 -3.47 -24.18 -28.79
C GLN A 63 -3.98 -24.77 -27.47
N ALA A 64 -3.16 -25.53 -26.76
CA ALA A 64 -3.51 -26.08 -25.44
C ALA A 64 -3.89 -24.97 -24.45
N VAL A 65 -3.10 -23.89 -24.40
CA VAL A 65 -3.40 -22.73 -23.52
C VAL A 65 -4.68 -22.03 -23.96
N LYS A 66 -4.91 -21.82 -25.27
CA LYS A 66 -6.15 -21.22 -25.78
C LYS A 66 -7.38 -22.05 -25.40
N GLN A 67 -7.31 -23.37 -25.56
CA GLN A 67 -8.39 -24.29 -25.19
C GLN A 67 -8.68 -24.24 -23.70
N ALA A 68 -7.65 -24.26 -22.85
CA ALA A 68 -7.83 -24.16 -21.40
C ALA A 68 -8.52 -22.84 -20.99
N VAL A 69 -8.10 -21.71 -21.55
CA VAL A 69 -8.73 -20.41 -21.26
C VAL A 69 -10.17 -20.36 -21.76
N ASN A 70 -10.47 -20.95 -22.92
CA ASN A 70 -11.82 -21.06 -23.44
C ASN A 70 -12.72 -21.89 -22.50
N GLN A 71 -12.25 -23.04 -22.05
CA GLN A 71 -13.00 -23.94 -21.17
C GLN A 71 -13.23 -23.33 -19.78
N GLU A 72 -12.21 -22.68 -19.20
CA GLU A 72 -12.26 -22.19 -17.83
C GLU A 72 -12.96 -20.82 -17.70
N PHE A 73 -12.81 -19.94 -18.71
CA PHE A 73 -13.27 -18.54 -18.63
C PHE A 73 -14.25 -18.14 -19.75
N GLY A 74 -14.49 -18.99 -20.74
CA GLY A 74 -15.40 -18.72 -21.85
C GLY A 74 -14.83 -17.74 -22.90
N ALA A 75 -13.51 -17.59 -22.99
CA ALA A 75 -12.90 -16.73 -24.00
C ALA A 75 -12.97 -17.36 -25.39
N ALA A 76 -13.30 -16.58 -26.43
CA ALA A 76 -13.29 -17.10 -27.80
C ALA A 76 -11.84 -17.32 -28.27
N LEU A 77 -11.54 -18.50 -28.84
CA LEU A 77 -10.19 -18.87 -29.26
C LEU A 77 -9.53 -17.83 -30.21
N ALA A 78 -10.32 -17.23 -31.11
CA ALA A 78 -9.86 -16.20 -32.04
C ALA A 78 -9.49 -14.87 -31.38
N SER A 79 -10.01 -14.59 -30.19
CA SER A 79 -9.70 -13.36 -29.44
C SER A 79 -8.45 -13.48 -28.57
N LEU A 80 -7.93 -14.70 -28.41
CA LEU A 80 -6.82 -15.00 -27.51
C LEU A 80 -5.47 -14.81 -28.20
N GLN A 81 -4.60 -14.05 -27.54
CA GLN A 81 -3.25 -13.74 -28.00
C GLN A 81 -2.23 -13.96 -26.90
N ILE A 82 -1.01 -14.34 -27.29
CA ILE A 82 0.11 -14.44 -26.36
C ILE A 82 0.73 -13.05 -26.22
N ASN A 83 0.74 -12.51 -25.00
CA ASN A 83 1.38 -11.24 -24.70
C ASN A 83 2.68 -11.38 -23.90
N GLN A 84 2.95 -12.56 -23.35
CA GLN A 84 4.19 -12.90 -22.65
C GLN A 84 4.52 -14.37 -22.86
N SER A 85 5.79 -14.70 -23.11
CA SER A 85 6.26 -16.07 -23.16
C SER A 85 7.71 -16.16 -22.71
N THR A 86 8.00 -17.10 -21.80
CA THR A 86 9.36 -17.36 -21.34
C THR A 86 9.59 -18.85 -21.18
N LYS A 87 10.69 -19.36 -21.72
CA LYS A 87 11.13 -20.74 -21.49
C LYS A 87 11.64 -20.88 -20.05
N GLN A 88 11.19 -21.90 -19.33
CA GLN A 88 11.57 -22.17 -17.94
C GLN A 88 11.83 -23.66 -17.73
N ARG A 89 12.50 -23.98 -16.62
CA ARG A 89 12.65 -25.34 -16.11
C ARG A 89 11.98 -25.39 -14.75
N TRP A 90 11.01 -26.27 -14.60
CA TRP A 90 10.27 -26.47 -13.37
C TRP A 90 10.95 -27.53 -12.52
N SER A 91 10.92 -27.40 -11.20
CA SER A 91 11.62 -28.33 -10.30
C SER A 91 10.82 -29.59 -9.98
N ASN A 92 9.54 -29.65 -10.37
CA ASN A 92 8.69 -30.81 -10.14
C ASN A 92 7.64 -31.00 -11.27
N GLY A 93 6.99 -32.16 -11.27
CA GLY A 93 5.94 -32.53 -12.23
C GLY A 93 4.68 -31.67 -12.19
N CYS A 94 4.48 -30.88 -11.13
CA CYS A 94 3.36 -29.93 -11.01
C CYS A 94 3.74 -28.51 -11.46
N LEU A 95 4.89 -28.35 -12.11
CA LEU A 95 5.36 -27.06 -12.63
C LEU A 95 5.55 -26.00 -11.55
N ASN A 96 5.92 -26.44 -10.34
CA ASN A 96 6.03 -25.64 -9.12
C ASN A 96 4.70 -24.99 -8.69
N LEU A 97 3.57 -25.60 -9.07
CA LEU A 97 2.20 -25.18 -8.74
C LEU A 97 1.43 -26.36 -8.13
N ALA A 98 2.06 -27.06 -7.20
CA ALA A 98 1.40 -28.11 -6.43
C ALA A 98 0.18 -27.54 -5.70
N ARG A 99 -0.97 -28.21 -5.80
CA ARG A 99 -2.14 -27.90 -4.97
C ARG A 99 -1.91 -28.40 -3.53
N PRO A 100 -2.71 -27.91 -2.55
CA PRO A 100 -2.71 -28.50 -1.23
C PRO A 100 -2.91 -30.02 -1.33
N ASP A 101 -2.07 -30.76 -0.61
CA ASP A 101 -2.07 -32.23 -0.54
C ASP A 101 -1.77 -32.97 -1.86
N GLU A 102 -1.32 -32.26 -2.91
CA GLU A 102 -0.92 -32.87 -4.18
C GLU A 102 0.54 -33.34 -4.13
N LEU A 103 0.76 -34.63 -4.36
CA LEU A 103 2.10 -35.20 -4.50
C LEU A 103 2.61 -35.00 -5.93
N CYS A 104 3.73 -34.31 -6.06
CA CYS A 104 4.38 -34.03 -7.34
C CYS A 104 5.66 -34.85 -7.49
N THR A 105 5.95 -35.30 -8.72
CA THR A 105 7.23 -35.95 -9.03
C THR A 105 8.38 -34.97 -8.84
N GLN A 106 9.54 -35.43 -8.37
CA GLN A 106 10.74 -34.60 -8.19
C GLN A 106 11.59 -34.48 -9.48
N ALA A 107 10.94 -34.57 -10.64
CA ALA A 107 11.60 -34.49 -11.94
C ALA A 107 11.63 -33.04 -12.45
N ILE A 108 12.77 -32.63 -13.01
CA ILE A 108 12.88 -31.32 -13.66
C ILE A 108 12.14 -31.35 -15.00
N VAL A 109 11.09 -30.55 -15.14
CA VAL A 109 10.27 -30.47 -16.36
C VAL A 109 10.64 -29.21 -17.15
N PRO A 110 11.23 -29.31 -18.34
CA PRO A 110 11.41 -28.14 -19.21
C PRO A 110 10.05 -27.71 -19.79
N GLY A 111 9.87 -26.41 -20.01
CA GLY A 111 8.65 -25.92 -20.63
C GLY A 111 8.56 -24.41 -20.71
N TYR A 112 7.34 -23.89 -20.64
CA TYR A 112 7.03 -22.48 -20.91
C TYR A 112 6.11 -21.88 -19.87
N ARG A 113 6.34 -20.61 -19.54
CA ARG A 113 5.37 -19.73 -18.89
C ARG A 113 4.74 -18.84 -19.95
N ILE A 114 3.43 -18.92 -20.10
CA ILE A 114 2.66 -18.24 -21.14
C ILE A 114 1.68 -17.26 -20.50
N GLY A 115 1.77 -15.99 -20.88
CA GLY A 115 0.74 -14.99 -20.67
C GLY A 115 -0.20 -14.96 -21.86
N MET A 116 -1.44 -15.42 -21.65
CA MET A 116 -2.52 -15.39 -22.63
C MET A 116 -3.46 -14.24 -22.29
N THR A 117 -3.87 -13.45 -23.28
CA THR A 117 -4.78 -12.31 -23.08
C THR A 117 -5.92 -12.30 -24.09
N ASP A 118 -7.08 -11.81 -23.66
CA ASP A 118 -8.23 -11.49 -24.52
C ASP A 118 -8.35 -9.98 -24.81
N GLY A 119 -7.32 -9.21 -24.45
CA GLY A 119 -7.32 -7.75 -24.50
C GLY A 119 -7.93 -7.07 -23.27
N VAL A 120 -8.56 -7.79 -22.35
CA VAL A 120 -9.12 -7.25 -21.09
C VAL A 120 -8.40 -7.82 -19.87
N GLN A 121 -8.18 -9.13 -19.86
CA GLN A 121 -7.49 -9.88 -18.82
C GLN A 121 -6.26 -10.58 -19.39
N THR A 122 -5.32 -10.93 -18.51
CA THR A 122 -4.18 -11.79 -18.85
C THR A 122 -4.13 -12.95 -17.87
N TRP A 123 -4.16 -14.16 -18.38
CA TRP A 123 -3.97 -15.41 -17.64
C TRP A 123 -2.55 -15.91 -17.81
N PHE A 124 -1.98 -16.46 -16.74
CA PHE A 124 -0.64 -17.01 -16.77
C PHE A 124 -0.68 -18.50 -16.57
N TYR A 125 -0.21 -19.25 -17.56
CA TYR A 125 -0.11 -20.70 -17.51
C TYR A 125 1.35 -21.13 -17.50
N ARG A 126 1.63 -22.19 -16.75
CA ARG A 126 2.87 -22.96 -16.87
C ARG A 126 2.55 -24.24 -17.61
N THR A 127 3.46 -24.63 -18.49
CA THR A 127 3.34 -25.86 -19.26
C THR A 127 4.69 -26.54 -19.44
N ASP A 128 4.67 -27.83 -19.80
CA ASP A 128 5.82 -28.53 -20.38
C ASP A 128 6.11 -28.09 -21.83
N THR A 129 7.05 -28.74 -22.51
CA THR A 129 7.41 -28.38 -23.90
C THR A 129 6.36 -28.74 -24.95
N THR A 130 5.40 -29.61 -24.63
CA THR A 130 4.43 -30.15 -25.59
C THR A 130 3.04 -29.53 -25.45
N GLY A 131 2.70 -28.98 -24.27
CA GLY A 131 1.36 -28.50 -23.94
C GLY A 131 0.52 -29.53 -23.18
N GLN A 132 1.09 -30.68 -22.80
CA GLN A 132 0.33 -31.78 -22.20
C GLN A 132 0.07 -31.58 -20.72
N ILE A 133 1.07 -31.08 -19.98
CA ILE A 133 0.90 -30.68 -18.59
C ILE A 133 0.71 -29.17 -18.56
N LEU A 134 -0.48 -28.71 -18.19
CA LEU A 134 -0.83 -27.29 -18.18
C LEU A 134 -1.45 -26.88 -16.84
N ARG A 135 -0.95 -25.80 -16.23
CA ARG A 135 -1.39 -25.31 -14.91
C ARG A 135 -1.53 -23.79 -14.89
N LEU A 136 -2.64 -23.28 -14.38
CA LEU A 136 -2.89 -21.85 -14.18
C LEU A 136 -2.16 -21.34 -12.92
N GLU A 137 -1.49 -20.18 -13.02
CA GLU A 137 -0.80 -19.52 -11.91
C GLU A 137 -1.78 -18.75 -11.00
N VAL A 138 -2.40 -19.42 -10.04
CA VAL A 138 -3.44 -18.85 -9.15
C VAL A 138 -2.90 -18.11 -7.91
N PHE A 139 -1.75 -17.42 -7.98
CA PHE A 139 -1.15 -16.72 -6.83
C PHE A 139 -2.04 -15.56 -6.31
N ASP A 140 -2.98 -15.85 -5.42
CA ASP A 140 -3.96 -14.93 -4.78
C ASP A 140 -4.76 -14.02 -5.72
N ARG A 141 -4.68 -14.30 -7.02
CA ARG A 141 -5.36 -13.58 -8.09
C ARG A 141 -6.47 -14.46 -8.64
N ALA A 142 -7.69 -13.95 -8.58
CA ALA A 142 -8.79 -14.53 -9.35
C ALA A 142 -8.85 -13.91 -10.75
N TRP A 143 -9.63 -14.54 -11.63
CA TRP A 143 -10.05 -13.96 -12.90
C TRP A 143 -11.57 -13.95 -12.98
N LEU A 144 -12.09 -12.98 -13.72
CA LEU A 144 -13.52 -12.92 -14.03
C LEU A 144 -13.81 -13.80 -15.25
N PRO A 145 -14.99 -14.46 -15.30
CA PRO A 145 -15.51 -15.00 -16.55
C PRO A 145 -15.50 -13.90 -17.63
N VAL A 146 -15.16 -14.25 -18.87
CA VAL A 146 -15.00 -13.25 -19.95
C VAL A 146 -16.26 -12.39 -20.16
N PRO A 147 -17.50 -12.94 -20.14
CA PRO A 147 -18.70 -12.10 -20.25
C PRO A 147 -18.79 -11.04 -19.14
N VAL A 148 -18.45 -11.43 -17.91
CA VAL A 148 -18.44 -10.54 -16.74
C VAL A 148 -17.36 -9.47 -16.86
N ALA A 149 -16.15 -9.84 -17.31
CA ALA A 149 -15.06 -8.91 -17.52
C ALA A 149 -15.39 -7.85 -18.59
N LYS A 150 -16.04 -8.26 -19.69
CA LYS A 150 -16.49 -7.36 -20.76
C LYS A 150 -17.55 -6.37 -20.27
N GLN A 151 -18.54 -6.84 -19.51
CA GLN A 151 -19.54 -5.96 -18.88
C GLN A 151 -18.89 -4.96 -17.92
N LEU A 152 -17.92 -5.41 -17.12
CA LEU A 152 -17.18 -4.55 -16.21
C LEU A 152 -16.44 -3.43 -16.96
N VAL A 153 -15.66 -3.73 -18.00
CA VAL A 153 -14.91 -2.68 -18.73
C VAL A 153 -15.84 -1.74 -19.51
N ALA A 154 -16.96 -2.22 -20.04
CA ALA A 154 -17.99 -1.38 -20.64
C ALA A 154 -18.58 -0.41 -19.60
N ARG A 155 -18.86 -0.91 -18.39
CA ARG A 155 -19.32 -0.08 -17.28
C ARG A 155 -18.28 0.96 -16.87
N VAL A 156 -17.00 0.57 -16.77
CA VAL A 156 -15.92 1.50 -16.43
C VAL A 156 -15.80 2.62 -17.46
N ALA A 157 -15.88 2.31 -18.75
CA ALA A 157 -15.85 3.28 -19.85
C ALA A 157 -17.05 4.24 -19.83
N THR A 158 -18.20 3.77 -19.35
CA THR A 158 -19.40 4.60 -19.18
C THR A 158 -19.27 5.54 -17.97
N ASP A 159 -18.86 5.00 -16.81
CA ASP A 159 -18.72 5.76 -15.57
C ASP A 159 -17.54 6.74 -15.61
N ASN A 160 -16.52 6.44 -16.44
CA ASN A 160 -15.29 7.20 -16.59
C ASN A 160 -15.00 7.28 -18.09
N PRO A 161 -15.15 8.42 -18.76
CA PRO A 161 -15.07 8.53 -20.22
C PRO A 161 -13.66 8.20 -20.75
N VAL A 162 -13.38 6.90 -20.89
CA VAL A 162 -12.12 6.33 -21.38
C VAL A 162 -12.44 5.16 -22.32
N PRO A 163 -11.69 4.98 -23.42
CA PRO A 163 -11.94 3.89 -24.37
C PRO A 163 -11.76 2.51 -23.73
N VAL A 164 -12.66 1.56 -24.02
CA VAL A 164 -12.56 0.17 -23.56
C VAL A 164 -11.23 -0.47 -23.96
N ALA A 165 -10.70 -0.16 -25.14
CA ALA A 165 -9.40 -0.62 -25.61
C ALA A 165 -8.22 -0.29 -24.67
N ASN A 166 -8.38 0.74 -23.82
CA ASN A 166 -7.37 1.19 -22.86
C ASN A 166 -7.56 0.61 -21.45
N LEU A 167 -8.55 -0.26 -21.25
CA LEU A 167 -8.89 -0.82 -19.94
C LEU A 167 -8.41 -2.26 -19.81
N ARG A 168 -7.75 -2.56 -18.70
CA ARG A 168 -7.34 -3.92 -18.33
C ARG A 168 -7.78 -4.23 -16.91
N VAL A 169 -8.34 -5.42 -16.68
CA VAL A 169 -8.61 -5.91 -15.32
C VAL A 169 -7.30 -6.48 -14.76
N THR A 170 -6.78 -5.88 -13.69
CA THR A 170 -5.45 -6.19 -13.14
C THR A 170 -5.48 -6.83 -11.75
N GLY A 171 -6.65 -6.85 -11.10
CA GLY A 171 -6.84 -7.52 -9.83
C GLY A 171 -8.29 -7.94 -9.66
N VAL A 172 -8.52 -9.14 -9.16
CA VAL A 172 -9.86 -9.65 -8.87
C VAL A 172 -9.78 -10.43 -7.55
N LYS A 173 -10.74 -10.18 -6.67
CA LYS A 173 -10.88 -10.86 -5.39
C LYS A 173 -12.34 -11.27 -5.20
N LYS A 174 -12.58 -12.55 -4.95
CA LYS A 174 -13.92 -13.05 -4.57
C LYS A 174 -14.35 -12.42 -3.25
N ARG A 175 -15.60 -11.99 -3.16
CA ARG A 175 -16.18 -11.38 -1.96
C ARG A 175 -17.66 -11.72 -1.83
N VAL A 176 -18.12 -11.67 -0.59
CA VAL A 176 -19.54 -11.69 -0.23
C VAL A 176 -19.93 -10.30 0.24
N PHE A 177 -21.04 -9.80 -0.27
CA PHE A 177 -21.50 -8.44 0.01
C PHE A 177 -22.91 -8.39 0.59
N ASP A 178 -23.19 -7.29 1.29
CA ASP A 178 -24.53 -6.87 1.67
C ASP A 178 -25.32 -6.32 0.46
N GLY A 179 -26.54 -5.83 0.70
CA GLY A 179 -27.40 -5.24 -0.33
C GLY A 179 -26.81 -4.05 -1.09
N CYS A 180 -25.76 -3.43 -0.55
CA CYS A 180 -25.07 -2.28 -1.15
C CYS A 180 -23.79 -2.69 -1.90
N LEU A 181 -23.60 -3.99 -2.17
CA LEU A 181 -22.36 -4.53 -2.73
C LEU A 181 -21.13 -4.16 -1.88
N GLY A 182 -21.29 -4.01 -0.56
CA GLY A 182 -20.21 -3.60 0.34
C GLY A 182 -19.69 -2.17 0.11
N ILE A 183 -20.42 -1.33 -0.62
CA ILE A 183 -20.11 0.10 -0.77
C ILE A 183 -20.74 0.88 0.39
N TYR A 184 -19.91 1.29 1.33
CA TYR A 184 -20.31 2.17 2.42
C TYR A 184 -20.65 3.57 1.90
N ARG A 185 -21.86 4.04 2.21
CA ARG A 185 -22.26 5.45 2.12
C ARG A 185 -22.75 5.92 3.50
N PRO A 186 -22.41 7.14 3.95
CA PRO A 186 -22.88 7.66 5.23
C PRO A 186 -24.41 7.62 5.31
N ARG A 187 -24.95 7.12 6.43
CA ARG A 187 -26.39 7.03 6.72
C ARG A 187 -27.20 6.15 5.74
N GLN A 188 -26.55 5.38 4.86
CA GLN A 188 -27.22 4.40 4.04
C GLN A 188 -27.37 3.10 4.83
N ALA A 189 -28.59 2.60 4.94
CA ALA A 189 -28.85 1.24 5.40
C ALA A 189 -28.72 0.27 4.22
N CYS A 190 -28.15 -0.90 4.49
CA CYS A 190 -27.95 -1.97 3.51
C CYS A 190 -28.58 -3.24 4.07
N THR A 191 -29.24 -4.01 3.22
CA THR A 191 -29.84 -5.28 3.63
C THR A 191 -28.74 -6.28 4.01
N LYS A 192 -28.96 -7.04 5.09
CA LYS A 192 -28.04 -8.09 5.55
C LYS A 192 -28.24 -9.37 4.73
N ILE A 193 -27.81 -9.31 3.47
CA ILE A 193 -27.82 -10.45 2.53
C ILE A 193 -26.39 -10.88 2.21
N ALA A 194 -26.22 -12.08 1.64
CA ALA A 194 -24.92 -12.63 1.28
C ALA A 194 -24.80 -12.74 -0.26
N LEU A 195 -24.63 -11.61 -0.93
CA LEU A 195 -24.43 -11.56 -2.38
C LEU A 195 -23.00 -12.00 -2.71
N GLN A 196 -22.87 -13.16 -3.36
CA GLN A 196 -21.60 -13.59 -3.95
C GLN A 196 -21.20 -12.67 -5.10
N GLY A 197 -19.92 -12.36 -5.18
CA GLY A 197 -19.42 -11.43 -6.18
C GLY A 197 -17.92 -11.21 -6.14
N TRP A 198 -17.52 -10.08 -6.70
CA TRP A 198 -16.13 -9.75 -6.98
C TRP A 198 -15.84 -8.31 -6.57
N GLN A 199 -14.66 -8.09 -6.00
CA GLN A 199 -13.97 -6.81 -6.07
C GLN A 199 -12.97 -6.88 -7.22
N ALA A 200 -13.02 -5.92 -8.14
CA ALA A 200 -12.16 -5.87 -9.30
C ALA A 200 -11.43 -4.52 -9.38
N ILE A 201 -10.18 -4.57 -9.83
CA ILE A 201 -9.32 -3.41 -10.11
C ILE A 201 -9.16 -3.34 -11.62
N VAL A 202 -9.55 -2.21 -12.20
CA VAL A 202 -9.41 -1.91 -13.63
C VAL A 202 -8.36 -0.82 -13.79
N LYS A 203 -7.29 -1.11 -14.52
CA LYS A 203 -6.22 -0.20 -14.88
C LYS A 203 -6.53 0.43 -16.24
N GLY A 204 -6.55 1.75 -16.30
CA GLY A 204 -6.52 2.52 -17.55
C GLY A 204 -5.11 2.99 -17.89
N GLN A 205 -4.99 3.94 -18.82
CA GLN A 205 -3.69 4.57 -19.15
C GLN A 205 -3.16 5.47 -18.01
N ARG A 206 -4.04 6.29 -17.41
CA ARG A 206 -3.65 7.31 -16.43
C ARG A 206 -4.11 7.03 -15.00
N ARG A 207 -5.17 6.24 -14.84
CA ARG A 207 -5.79 5.97 -13.53
C ARG A 207 -6.21 4.52 -13.37
N THR A 208 -6.40 4.12 -12.13
CA THR A 208 -7.02 2.84 -11.74
C THR A 208 -8.39 3.09 -11.11
N TRP A 209 -9.27 2.11 -11.23
CA TRP A 209 -10.60 2.13 -10.63
C TRP A 209 -10.90 0.81 -9.94
N VAL A 210 -11.63 0.89 -8.83
CA VAL A 210 -12.05 -0.28 -8.04
C VAL A 210 -13.56 -0.40 -8.15
N TYR A 211 -14.03 -1.60 -8.50
CA TYR A 211 -15.44 -1.92 -8.69
C TYR A 211 -15.84 -3.11 -7.85
N HIS A 212 -17.09 -3.11 -7.39
CA HIS A 212 -17.72 -4.24 -6.73
C HIS A 212 -18.87 -4.69 -7.63
N LEU A 213 -18.99 -5.99 -7.86
CA LEU A 213 -20.02 -6.56 -8.71
C LEU A 213 -20.51 -7.88 -8.14
N ASN A 214 -21.78 -8.20 -8.36
CA ASN A 214 -22.29 -9.55 -8.08
C ASN A 214 -21.76 -10.56 -9.11
N GLN A 215 -22.04 -11.85 -8.87
CA GLN A 215 -21.45 -12.96 -9.60
C GLN A 215 -21.60 -12.88 -11.13
N ASP A 216 -22.76 -12.46 -11.62
CA ASP A 216 -23.14 -12.36 -13.03
C ASP A 216 -22.95 -10.96 -13.64
N ALA A 217 -22.51 -9.99 -12.82
CA ALA A 217 -22.38 -8.58 -13.16
C ALA A 217 -23.68 -7.86 -13.56
N SER A 218 -24.86 -8.39 -13.16
CA SER A 218 -26.12 -7.65 -13.29
C SER A 218 -26.18 -6.40 -12.39
N ARG A 219 -25.31 -6.34 -11.36
CA ARG A 219 -25.09 -5.16 -10.51
C ARG A 219 -23.60 -4.86 -10.45
N ILE A 220 -23.20 -3.68 -10.92
CA ILE A 220 -21.81 -3.21 -10.94
C ILE A 220 -21.76 -1.81 -10.33
N GLU A 221 -20.99 -1.65 -9.26
CA GLU A 221 -20.86 -0.39 -8.52
C GLU A 221 -19.40 0.04 -8.39
N GLN A 222 -19.13 1.30 -8.72
CA GLN A 222 -17.80 1.86 -8.54
C GLN A 222 -17.54 2.22 -7.07
N ASN A 223 -16.44 1.70 -6.53
CA ASN A 223 -15.87 2.17 -5.28
C ASN A 223 -15.09 3.48 -5.51
N ARG A 224 -15.82 4.60 -5.49
CA ARG A 224 -15.26 5.94 -5.73
C ARG A 224 -14.20 6.37 -4.71
N ALA A 225 -14.23 5.85 -3.48
CA ALA A 225 -13.24 6.21 -2.46
C ALA A 225 -11.87 5.58 -2.75
N ALA A 226 -11.88 4.34 -3.25
CA ALA A 226 -10.69 3.59 -3.64
C ALA A 226 -10.20 3.86 -5.07
N SER A 227 -11.03 4.49 -5.90
CA SER A 227 -10.74 4.75 -7.30
C SER A 227 -9.95 6.04 -7.54
N GLY A 228 -9.29 6.10 -8.69
CA GLY A 228 -8.68 7.31 -9.22
C GLY A 228 -7.21 7.49 -8.86
N ALA A 229 -6.53 6.48 -8.30
CA ALA A 229 -5.08 6.51 -8.15
C ALA A 229 -4.41 6.64 -9.54
N ARG A 230 -3.27 7.31 -9.64
CA ARG A 230 -2.49 7.33 -10.89
C ARG A 230 -1.88 5.96 -11.15
N THR A 231 -1.68 5.65 -12.42
CA THR A 231 -1.12 4.36 -12.89
C THR A 231 0.36 4.17 -12.58
N THR A 232 1.06 5.20 -12.12
CA THR A 232 2.39 5.10 -11.50
C THR A 232 2.36 4.27 -10.22
N VAL A 233 1.20 4.20 -9.55
CA VAL A 233 0.96 3.38 -8.37
C VAL A 233 0.23 2.12 -8.76
N ARG A 234 0.72 0.97 -8.32
CA ARG A 234 0.01 -0.31 -8.40
C ARG A 234 -1.03 -0.36 -7.28
N THR A 235 -2.30 -0.26 -7.67
CA THR A 235 -3.42 -0.64 -6.80
C THR A 235 -3.49 -2.17 -6.75
N SER A 236 -3.47 -2.77 -5.56
CA SER A 236 -3.55 -4.23 -5.37
C SER A 236 -4.42 -4.63 -4.19
N PHE A 237 -4.76 -5.91 -4.14
CA PHE A 237 -5.32 -6.59 -2.96
C PHE A 237 -4.24 -7.28 -2.11
N ASP A 238 -3.01 -7.32 -2.62
CA ASP A 238 -1.84 -7.86 -1.90
C ASP A 238 -1.49 -6.90 -0.77
N LEU A 239 -1.43 -7.42 0.45
CA LEU A 239 -1.06 -6.65 1.64
C LEU A 239 0.33 -7.07 2.09
N PHE A 240 1.13 -6.11 2.55
CA PHE A 240 2.50 -6.35 3.01
C PHE A 240 2.57 -6.21 4.53
N GLY A 241 3.15 -7.19 5.20
CA GLY A 241 3.09 -7.30 6.66
C GLY A 241 1.73 -7.82 7.16
N THR A 242 1.64 -8.09 8.46
CA THR A 242 0.42 -8.60 9.09
C THR A 242 -0.45 -7.45 9.58
N PRO A 243 -1.65 -7.23 9.00
CA PRO A 243 -2.60 -6.28 9.57
C PRO A 243 -2.96 -6.76 10.97
N THR A 244 -2.93 -5.87 11.97
CA THR A 244 -3.44 -6.23 13.30
C THR A 244 -4.95 -6.42 13.18
N THR A 245 -5.45 -7.65 13.28
CA THR A 245 -6.86 -7.96 13.01
C THR A 245 -7.81 -7.54 14.12
N ASP A 246 -7.29 -7.22 15.32
CA ASP A 246 -8.08 -6.85 16.49
C ASP A 246 -7.66 -5.46 17.01
N LEU A 247 -8.39 -4.43 16.57
CA LEU A 247 -8.27 -3.08 17.14
C LEU A 247 -9.22 -2.99 18.34
N ALA A 248 -8.67 -2.74 19.53
CA ALA A 248 -9.47 -2.46 20.72
C ALA A 248 -10.55 -1.42 20.40
N GLN A 249 -11.76 -1.61 20.96
CA GLN A 249 -12.94 -0.79 20.62
C GLN A 249 -12.73 0.71 20.88
N SER A 250 -11.84 1.06 21.81
CA SER A 250 -11.44 2.43 22.12
C SER A 250 -10.55 3.07 21.06
N VAL A 251 -10.03 2.32 20.08
CA VAL A 251 -9.18 2.86 19.01
C VAL A 251 -10.04 3.44 17.90
N VAL A 252 -9.88 4.74 17.68
CA VAL A 252 -10.52 5.48 16.57
C VAL A 252 -9.74 5.26 15.28
N PHE A 253 -8.41 5.34 15.35
CA PHE A 253 -7.53 5.27 14.18
C PHE A 253 -6.11 4.89 14.55
N ARG A 254 -5.46 4.11 13.70
CA ARG A 254 -4.06 3.72 13.84
C ARG A 254 -3.32 3.99 12.53
N ARG A 255 -2.14 4.60 12.63
CA ARG A 255 -1.17 4.71 11.53
C ARG A 255 0.08 3.95 11.92
N THR A 256 0.49 2.98 11.12
CA THR A 256 1.76 2.28 11.31
C THR A 256 2.66 2.53 10.12
N VAL A 257 3.85 3.04 10.38
CA VAL A 257 4.90 3.27 9.38
C VAL A 257 5.96 2.21 9.59
N SER A 258 6.23 1.42 8.56
CA SER A 258 7.22 0.34 8.57
C SER A 258 8.17 0.47 7.39
N GLY A 259 9.47 0.28 7.62
CA GLY A 259 10.48 0.22 6.55
C GLY A 259 11.74 1.03 6.86
N GLY A 260 12.63 1.15 5.88
CA GLY A 260 13.95 1.77 6.02
C GLY A 260 15.02 0.80 6.55
N LEU A 261 16.29 1.15 6.35
CA LEU A 261 17.45 0.30 6.65
C LEU A 261 17.53 -0.17 8.12
N ALA A 262 16.94 0.57 9.05
CA ALA A 262 16.93 0.23 10.48
C ALA A 262 15.80 -0.73 10.89
N GLY A 263 14.87 -1.07 9.99
CA GLY A 263 13.74 -1.97 10.28
C GLY A 263 12.77 -1.44 11.35
N LEU A 264 12.73 -0.11 11.53
CA LEU A 264 11.88 0.54 12.52
C LEU A 264 10.42 0.49 12.09
N VAL A 265 9.55 0.18 13.06
CA VAL A 265 8.10 0.21 12.92
C VAL A 265 7.54 1.15 13.98
N THR A 266 7.03 2.29 13.55
CA THR A 266 6.43 3.30 14.42
C THR A 266 4.92 3.30 14.24
N THR A 267 4.19 3.10 15.33
CA THR A 267 2.73 3.05 15.37
C THR A 267 2.18 4.21 16.18
N TYR A 268 1.33 5.00 15.54
CA TYR A 268 0.54 6.05 16.18
C TYR A 268 -0.91 5.57 16.35
N THR A 269 -1.43 5.62 17.58
CA THR A 269 -2.81 5.20 17.88
C THR A 269 -3.58 6.36 18.49
N LEU A 270 -4.69 6.74 17.87
CA LEU A 270 -5.68 7.67 18.43
C LEU A 270 -6.81 6.88 19.09
N THR A 271 -7.07 7.16 20.36
CA THR A 271 -8.16 6.57 21.14
C THR A 271 -9.36 7.53 21.32
N GLU A 272 -10.49 7.00 21.79
CA GLU A 272 -11.76 7.70 21.99
C GLU A 272 -11.67 8.88 22.98
N ASP A 273 -10.82 8.76 23.99
CA ASP A 273 -10.48 9.79 24.98
C ASP A 273 -9.60 10.92 24.40
N GLY A 274 -9.16 10.80 23.14
CA GLY A 274 -8.37 11.81 22.44
C GLY A 274 -6.87 11.66 22.59
N ASN A 275 -6.38 10.67 23.33
CA ASN A 275 -4.96 10.40 23.45
C ASN A 275 -4.40 9.86 22.12
N VAL A 276 -3.28 10.43 21.68
CA VAL A 276 -2.47 9.93 20.58
C VAL A 276 -1.19 9.37 21.18
N THR A 277 -1.03 8.05 21.11
CA THR A 277 0.18 7.36 21.57
C THR A 277 1.09 7.01 20.40
N SER A 278 2.40 7.01 20.65
CA SER A 278 3.43 6.51 19.73
C SER A 278 4.14 5.32 20.37
N LEU A 279 4.30 4.25 19.59
CA LEU A 279 5.03 3.03 19.95
C LEU A 279 6.01 2.70 18.82
N THR A 280 7.30 2.60 19.15
CA THR A 280 8.34 2.23 18.19
C THR A 280 8.87 0.85 18.50
N THR A 281 8.93 0.00 17.49
CA THR A 281 9.45 -1.37 17.59
C THR A 281 10.48 -1.65 16.50
N ALA A 282 11.47 -2.47 16.82
CA ALA A 282 12.52 -2.99 15.94
C ALA A 282 12.87 -4.42 16.43
N PRO A 283 13.66 -5.22 15.69
CA PRO A 283 14.04 -6.59 16.10
C PRO A 283 14.54 -6.70 17.55
N PHE A 284 15.24 -5.66 18.05
CA PHE A 284 15.79 -5.61 19.41
C PHE A 284 15.28 -4.42 20.23
N ILE A 285 14.28 -3.69 19.75
CA ILE A 285 13.76 -2.48 20.41
C ILE A 285 12.25 -2.62 20.56
N ARG A 286 11.74 -2.43 21.77
CA ARG A 286 10.32 -2.14 21.99
C ARG A 286 10.24 -0.99 22.96
N SER A 287 9.82 0.18 22.46
CA SER A 287 9.51 1.29 23.36
C SER A 287 8.24 0.97 24.15
N HIS A 288 8.01 1.71 25.24
CA HIS A 288 6.68 1.77 25.82
C HIS A 288 5.81 2.73 24.98
N PRO A 289 4.48 2.57 24.97
CA PRO A 289 3.60 3.56 24.36
C PRO A 289 3.72 4.91 25.10
N VAL A 290 4.02 5.98 24.37
CA VAL A 290 4.13 7.33 24.94
C VAL A 290 3.03 8.21 24.35
N VAL A 291 2.30 8.96 25.20
CA VAL A 291 1.34 9.96 24.72
C VAL A 291 2.11 11.11 24.10
N VAL A 292 1.96 11.30 22.78
CA VAL A 292 2.63 12.36 22.02
C VAL A 292 1.73 13.57 21.81
N LYS A 293 0.40 13.40 21.97
CA LYS A 293 -0.58 14.49 21.87
C LYS A 293 -1.91 14.09 22.50
N THR A 294 -2.63 15.07 23.05
CA THR A 294 -4.02 14.89 23.49
C THR A 294 -4.90 15.82 22.69
N LEU A 295 -5.87 15.24 21.98
CA LEU A 295 -6.84 15.97 21.15
C LEU A 295 -8.09 16.30 21.95
N SER A 296 -8.68 17.46 21.71
CA SER A 296 -9.98 17.81 22.29
C SER A 296 -11.09 16.90 21.75
N PRO A 297 -12.19 16.72 22.50
CA PRO A 297 -13.35 15.95 22.02
C PRO A 297 -13.88 16.46 20.66
N GLN A 298 -13.78 17.78 20.42
CA GLN A 298 -14.18 18.37 19.14
C GLN A 298 -13.23 17.97 18.00
N GLN A 299 -11.92 17.90 18.23
CA GLN A 299 -10.93 17.44 17.24
C GLN A 299 -11.16 15.96 16.89
N VAL A 300 -11.37 15.09 17.89
CA VAL A 300 -11.69 13.67 17.66
C VAL A 300 -12.97 13.53 16.83
N LYS A 301 -14.04 14.25 17.21
CA LYS A 301 -15.31 14.27 16.46
C LYS A 301 -15.15 14.76 15.02
N ARG A 302 -14.34 15.80 14.79
CA ARG A 302 -14.01 16.30 13.44
C ARG A 302 -13.26 15.24 12.63
N PHE A 303 -12.30 14.53 13.23
CA PHE A 303 -11.56 13.49 12.52
C PHE A 303 -12.42 12.28 12.15
N LYS A 304 -13.24 11.78 13.08
CA LYS A 304 -14.25 10.75 12.80
C LYS A 304 -15.15 11.14 11.63
N ARG A 305 -15.58 12.40 11.58
CA ARG A 305 -16.37 12.93 10.47
C ARG A 305 -15.61 12.84 9.14
N VAL A 306 -14.31 13.10 9.13
CA VAL A 306 -13.46 12.92 7.94
C VAL A 306 -13.46 11.46 7.49
N LEU A 307 -13.22 10.50 8.39
CA LEU A 307 -13.26 9.06 8.06
C LEU A 307 -14.61 8.66 7.46
N THR A 308 -15.72 9.14 8.04
CA THR A 308 -17.07 8.90 7.52
C THR A 308 -17.29 9.53 6.14
N HIS A 309 -17.03 10.82 5.96
CA HIS A 309 -17.33 11.55 4.72
C HIS A 309 -16.41 11.14 3.57
N ARG A 310 -15.17 10.75 3.89
CA ARG A 310 -14.23 10.18 2.92
C ARG A 310 -14.45 8.68 2.70
N ARG A 311 -15.38 8.07 3.44
CA ARG A 311 -15.78 6.66 3.29
C ARG A 311 -14.58 5.72 3.46
N PHE A 312 -13.78 5.93 4.51
CA PHE A 312 -12.62 5.09 4.81
C PHE A 312 -12.90 3.57 4.79
N PRO A 313 -14.07 3.06 5.22
CA PRO A 313 -14.37 1.63 5.10
C PRO A 313 -14.28 1.06 3.68
N ASN A 314 -14.48 1.90 2.67
CA ASN A 314 -14.37 1.48 1.27
C ASN A 314 -12.91 1.27 0.83
N LEU A 315 -11.92 1.66 1.63
CA LEU A 315 -10.50 1.40 1.33
C LEU A 315 -10.04 0.02 1.85
N ASN A 316 -10.93 -0.73 2.51
CA ASN A 316 -10.57 -1.93 3.24
C ASN A 316 -9.91 -3.01 2.36
N GLY A 317 -8.72 -3.44 2.76
CA GLY A 317 -7.98 -4.52 2.12
C GLY A 317 -7.35 -4.14 0.78
N LEU A 318 -7.09 -2.85 0.56
CA LEU A 318 -6.40 -2.34 -0.61
C LEU A 318 -4.99 -1.85 -0.26
N SER A 319 -4.08 -1.97 -1.22
CA SER A 319 -2.74 -1.40 -1.17
C SER A 319 -2.47 -0.54 -2.41
N TYR A 320 -1.67 0.50 -2.22
CA TYR A 320 -1.25 1.46 -3.24
C TYR A 320 0.27 1.61 -3.20
N LEU A 321 0.97 0.69 -3.88
CA LEU A 321 2.41 0.50 -3.79
C LEU A 321 3.05 0.61 -5.18
N THR A 322 4.36 0.82 -5.28
CA THR A 322 5.06 0.78 -6.57
C THR A 322 5.75 -0.58 -6.77
N GLU A 323 6.04 -0.93 -8.02
CA GLU A 323 6.70 -2.20 -8.35
C GLU A 323 8.19 -2.22 -7.92
N ALA A 324 8.81 -1.05 -7.68
CA ALA A 324 10.26 -0.92 -7.55
C ALA A 324 10.77 -0.46 -6.17
N ALA A 325 9.93 -0.25 -5.16
CA ALA A 325 10.33 0.58 -4.01
C ALA A 325 10.00 0.05 -2.61
N LEU A 326 9.72 -1.25 -2.43
CA LEU A 326 9.41 -1.78 -1.11
C LEU A 326 10.62 -1.82 -0.15
N ALA A 327 11.85 -1.88 -0.68
CA ALA A 327 13.06 -1.96 0.15
C ALA A 327 13.53 -0.59 0.67
N ASP A 328 13.38 0.47 -0.13
CA ASP A 328 14.01 1.77 0.15
C ASP A 328 13.06 2.82 0.75
N TYR A 329 11.75 2.61 0.66
CA TYR A 329 10.76 3.58 1.11
C TYR A 329 9.81 3.01 2.16
N PRO A 330 9.44 3.81 3.18
CA PRO A 330 8.53 3.36 4.21
C PRO A 330 7.14 3.09 3.63
N THR A 331 6.59 1.95 4.02
CA THR A 331 5.19 1.61 3.81
C THR A 331 4.38 2.11 5.00
N THR A 332 3.35 2.91 4.73
CA THR A 332 2.39 3.33 5.75
C THR A 332 1.11 2.51 5.62
N SER A 333 0.64 1.97 6.73
CA SER A 333 -0.70 1.41 6.86
C SER A 333 -1.58 2.33 7.71
N LEU A 334 -2.84 2.45 7.32
CA LEU A 334 -3.88 3.17 8.04
C LEU A 334 -4.98 2.19 8.39
N GLN A 335 -5.47 2.26 9.63
CA GLN A 335 -6.47 1.34 10.13
C GLN A 335 -7.51 2.05 11.01
N SER A 336 -8.74 1.56 10.94
CA SER A 336 -9.84 1.87 11.85
C SER A 336 -10.64 0.60 12.12
N GLN A 337 -11.64 0.69 12.99
CA GLN A 337 -12.61 -0.40 13.25
C GLN A 337 -13.26 -1.02 12.00
N ARG A 338 -13.32 -0.29 10.88
CA ARG A 338 -14.04 -0.72 9.67
C ARG A 338 -13.21 -0.65 8.39
N GLY A 339 -11.89 -0.56 8.49
CA GLY A 339 -11.07 -0.53 7.28
C GLY A 339 -9.58 -0.55 7.56
N PHE A 340 -8.85 -1.10 6.60
CA PHE A 340 -7.39 -1.13 6.54
C PHE A 340 -6.92 -0.81 5.12
N VAL A 341 -5.93 0.07 4.98
CA VAL A 341 -5.36 0.42 3.68
C VAL A 341 -3.86 0.68 3.81
N GLN A 342 -3.09 0.31 2.79
CA GLN A 342 -1.64 0.52 2.76
C GLN A 342 -1.23 1.38 1.58
N TYR A 343 -0.18 2.16 1.75
CA TYR A 343 0.42 2.93 0.68
C TYR A 343 1.90 3.18 0.95
N ILE A 344 2.63 3.52 -0.10
CA ILE A 344 4.02 3.98 0.00
C ILE A 344 4.06 5.51 0.05
N ASP A 345 4.84 6.07 0.99
CA ASP A 345 4.81 7.50 1.28
C ASP A 345 5.22 8.38 0.08
N LEU A 346 6.09 7.87 -0.80
CA LEU A 346 6.50 8.53 -2.05
C LEU A 346 5.32 8.83 -2.98
N GLU A 347 4.29 7.99 -2.96
CA GLU A 347 3.18 8.04 -3.92
C GLU A 347 1.96 8.79 -3.40
N LYS A 348 2.05 9.47 -2.25
CA LYS A 348 0.96 10.27 -1.67
C LYS A 348 0.22 11.15 -2.70
N PRO A 349 0.89 11.89 -3.61
CA PRO A 349 0.21 12.73 -4.61
C PRO A 349 -0.62 11.94 -5.64
N ASN A 350 -0.32 10.65 -5.79
CA ASN A 350 -0.88 9.75 -6.80
C ASN A 350 -1.97 8.83 -6.24
N LEU A 351 -2.26 8.88 -4.94
CA LEU A 351 -3.32 8.09 -4.29
C LEU A 351 -4.74 8.57 -4.66
N PRO A 352 -5.80 7.81 -4.35
CA PRO A 352 -7.17 8.30 -4.44
C PRO A 352 -7.40 9.56 -3.60
N ARG A 353 -8.18 10.52 -4.11
CA ARG A 353 -8.45 11.80 -3.41
C ARG A 353 -9.01 11.60 -2.00
N SER A 354 -9.79 10.55 -1.78
CA SER A 354 -10.31 10.20 -0.46
C SER A 354 -9.16 9.92 0.52
N LEU A 355 -8.26 9.01 0.15
CA LEU A 355 -7.11 8.61 0.95
C LEU A 355 -6.16 9.78 1.18
N GLN A 356 -5.85 10.58 0.15
CA GLN A 356 -5.04 11.80 0.28
C GLN A 356 -5.59 12.73 1.36
N ARG A 357 -6.91 12.94 1.38
CA ARG A 357 -7.51 13.85 2.36
C ARG A 357 -7.47 13.30 3.78
N ILE A 358 -7.60 11.99 3.96
CA ILE A 358 -7.48 11.35 5.28
C ILE A 358 -6.06 11.50 5.80
N ILE A 359 -5.05 11.21 4.97
CA ILE A 359 -3.63 11.37 5.30
C ILE A 359 -3.33 12.81 5.70
N LEU A 360 -3.72 13.78 4.87
CA LEU A 360 -3.47 15.21 5.11
C LEU A 360 -4.09 15.70 6.43
N VAL A 361 -5.32 15.27 6.76
CA VAL A 361 -5.95 15.67 8.03
C VAL A 361 -5.25 15.00 9.20
N TRP A 362 -4.91 13.71 9.08
CA TRP A 362 -4.19 12.97 10.12
C TRP A 362 -2.83 13.62 10.44
N GLU A 363 -2.02 13.90 9.42
CA GLU A 363 -0.70 14.51 9.58
C GLU A 363 -0.79 15.87 10.29
N ARG A 364 -1.76 16.72 9.91
CA ARG A 364 -2.00 18.00 10.61
C ARG A 364 -2.46 17.85 12.05
N LEU A 365 -3.19 16.77 12.38
CA LEU A 365 -3.62 16.54 13.76
C LEU A 365 -2.43 16.21 14.67
N ILE A 366 -1.47 15.44 14.16
CA ILE A 366 -0.31 14.97 14.93
C ILE A 366 0.93 15.87 14.81
N GLN A 367 0.93 16.90 13.95
CA GLN A 367 2.02 17.89 13.89
C GLN A 367 2.19 18.61 15.24
N PRO A 368 3.43 18.92 15.66
CA PRO A 368 3.69 19.79 16.82
C PRO A 368 3.08 21.18 16.62
N ALA A 369 2.80 21.90 17.70
CA ALA A 369 2.14 23.22 17.64
C ALA A 369 3.06 24.36 17.12
N GLU A 370 4.32 24.10 16.77
CA GLU A 370 5.29 25.12 16.38
C GLU A 370 5.53 25.14 14.86
N ALA A 371 4.77 25.98 14.16
CA ALA A 371 5.15 26.66 12.91
C ALA A 371 4.12 27.75 12.56
N ALA A 372 3.61 28.46 13.57
CA ALA A 372 2.75 29.62 13.41
C ALA A 372 3.25 30.70 14.38
N SER A 373 4.41 31.23 14.05
CA SER A 373 4.98 32.45 14.62
C SER A 373 5.37 33.35 13.46
#